data_AF-A0A221T371-F1
#
_entry.id   AF-A0A221T371-F1
#
_cell.length_a   1.000
_cell.length_b   1.000
_cell.length_c   1.000
_cell.angle_alpha   90.00
_cell.angle_beta   90.00
_cell.angle_gamma   90.00
#
_symmetry.space_group_name_H-M   'P 1'
#
loop_
_entity.id
_entity.type
_entity.pdbx_description
1 polymer ?
#
loop_
_entity_poly.entity_id
_entity_poly.type
_entity_poly.pdbx_seq_one_letter_code
_entity_poly.pdbx_strand_id
1 'polypeptide(L)'
;MTHRLLGTVEIGNVRTLVKERGKTYVYVGRGRAPDGLEHAHLGNPFVVGAGYAQGEAAAAFLPWLRTEYRRGAVIRRTLEDLARRVRAGEHLVLVCWCAPRPCHAEHLRSAVLGLAAQD
;
A
#
# COMPACT_ATOMS: atom_id res chain seq x y z
N MET A 1 -13.54 -0.73 -28.65
CA MET A 1 -13.41 -1.24 -27.28
C MET A 1 -11.98 -0.96 -26.83
N THR A 2 -11.78 0.09 -26.04
CA THR A 2 -10.46 0.46 -25.51
C THR A 2 -10.05 -0.59 -24.48
N HIS A 3 -8.95 -1.32 -24.73
CA HIS A 3 -8.34 -2.16 -23.70
C HIS A 3 -7.94 -1.26 -22.53
N ARG A 4 -8.66 -1.35 -21.41
CA ARG A 4 -8.30 -0.67 -20.16
C ARG A 4 -7.00 -1.33 -19.68
N LEU A 5 -5.88 -0.62 -19.83
CA LEU A 5 -4.59 -1.08 -19.32
C LEU A 5 -4.67 -1.06 -17.79
N LEU A 6 -4.78 -2.23 -17.17
CA LEU A 6 -4.62 -2.36 -15.72
C LEU A 6 -3.16 -2.69 -15.43
N GLY A 7 -2.49 -1.78 -14.71
CA GLY A 7 -1.18 -2.03 -14.13
C GLY A 7 -1.24 -3.06 -13.00
N THR A 8 -0.13 -3.26 -12.30
CA THR A 8 -0.04 -4.23 -11.21
C THR A 8 0.17 -3.57 -9.85
N VAL A 9 -0.19 -4.27 -8.79
CA VAL A 9 0.19 -3.92 -7.41
C VAL A 9 0.86 -5.14 -6.79
N GLU A 10 2.14 -5.00 -6.46
CA GLU A 10 2.96 -6.00 -5.77
C GLU A 10 3.29 -5.52 -4.35
N ILE A 11 3.79 -6.42 -3.51
CA ILE A 11 4.28 -6.09 -2.16
C ILE A 11 5.76 -6.42 -2.10
N GLY A 12 6.57 -5.45 -1.69
CA GLY A 12 8.01 -5.59 -1.54
C GLY A 12 8.45 -5.47 -0.08
N ASN A 13 9.59 -6.09 0.25
CA ASN A 13 10.26 -5.87 1.52
C ASN A 13 11.39 -4.82 1.36
N VAL A 14 11.48 -3.85 2.26
CA VAL A 14 12.51 -2.79 2.18
C VAL A 14 13.95 -3.34 2.17
N ARG A 15 14.24 -4.42 2.92
CA ARG A 15 15.58 -4.98 3.08
C ARG A 15 16.05 -5.79 1.88
N THR A 16 15.13 -6.39 1.12
CA THR A 16 15.44 -7.30 0.02
C THR A 16 15.01 -6.77 -1.33
N LEU A 17 14.55 -5.52 -1.39
CA LEU A 17 14.05 -4.90 -2.61
C LEU A 17 15.16 -4.78 -3.65
N VAL A 18 14.92 -5.32 -4.84
CA VAL A 18 15.68 -4.99 -6.05
C VAL A 18 14.80 -4.12 -6.94
N LYS A 19 15.29 -2.94 -7.29
CA LYS A 19 14.54 -2.01 -8.14
C LYS A 19 14.67 -2.41 -9.61
N GLU A 20 13.54 -2.52 -10.28
CA GLU A 20 13.38 -2.89 -11.67
C GLU A 20 12.87 -1.67 -12.45
N ARG A 21 13.31 -1.56 -13.71
CA ARG A 21 12.85 -0.49 -14.58
C ARG A 21 11.36 -0.67 -14.88
N GLY A 22 10.61 0.44 -14.88
CA GLY A 22 9.17 0.43 -15.19
C GLY A 22 8.27 0.10 -14.00
N LYS A 23 8.83 -0.10 -12.79
CA LYS A 23 8.08 -0.20 -11.55
C LYS A 23 8.27 1.05 -10.69
N THR A 24 7.20 1.47 -10.03
CA THR A 24 7.24 2.54 -9.02
C THR A 24 7.17 1.94 -7.62
N TYR A 25 8.09 2.35 -6.76
CA TYR A 25 8.25 1.81 -5.42
C TYR A 25 7.68 2.78 -4.39
N VAL A 26 6.58 2.37 -3.76
CA VAL A 26 5.80 3.19 -2.83
C VAL A 26 5.98 2.65 -1.42
N TYR A 27 6.71 3.39 -0.57
CA TYR A 27 6.84 3.09 0.84
C TYR A 27 5.52 3.31 1.57
N VAL A 28 5.00 2.23 2.16
CA VAL A 28 3.77 2.23 2.96
C VAL A 28 4.05 1.99 4.45
N GLY A 29 5.31 2.00 4.86
CA GLY A 29 5.69 1.89 6.27
C GLY A 29 5.56 3.22 7.04
N ARG A 30 5.92 3.17 8.32
CA ARG A 30 5.98 4.35 9.20
C ARG A 30 7.30 5.11 9.06
N GLY A 31 7.34 6.36 9.52
CA GLY A 31 8.58 7.16 9.57
C GLY A 31 9.01 7.69 8.21
N ARG A 32 10.30 8.01 8.03
CA ARG A 32 10.85 8.47 6.73
C ARG A 32 10.88 7.31 5.72
N ALA A 33 10.58 7.59 4.46
CA ALA A 33 10.74 6.61 3.39
C ALA A 33 12.23 6.32 3.13
N PRO A 34 12.62 5.07 2.87
CA PRO A 34 13.95 4.73 2.35
C PRO A 34 14.26 5.44 1.03
N ASP A 35 15.53 5.63 0.72
CA ASP A 35 15.94 6.46 -0.41
C ASP A 35 15.45 5.92 -1.78
N GLY A 36 14.90 6.84 -2.57
CA GLY A 36 14.32 6.55 -3.88
C GLY A 36 13.03 5.71 -3.82
N LEU A 37 12.31 5.73 -2.69
CA LEU A 37 10.93 5.25 -2.58
C LEU A 37 10.00 6.46 -2.38
N GLU A 38 8.85 6.45 -3.05
CA GLU A 38 7.78 7.42 -2.84
C GLU A 38 7.12 7.16 -1.47
N HIS A 39 6.82 8.20 -0.70
CA HIS A 39 6.15 8.04 0.61
C HIS A 39 4.64 8.24 0.50
N ALA A 40 3.85 7.19 0.78
CA ALA A 40 2.39 7.27 0.70
C ALA A 40 1.70 7.69 2.01
N HIS A 41 2.42 7.75 3.13
CA HIS A 41 1.87 8.03 4.46
C HIS A 41 0.78 7.02 4.91
N LEU A 42 0.84 5.79 4.41
CA LEU A 42 -0.09 4.70 4.71
C LEU A 42 0.45 3.72 5.78
N GLY A 43 1.27 4.22 6.69
CA GLY A 43 1.87 3.43 7.77
C GLY A 43 0.81 2.87 8.72
N ASN A 44 0.95 1.60 9.11
CA ASN A 44 0.09 1.01 10.13
C ASN A 44 0.24 1.73 11.48
N PRO A 45 -0.81 2.31 12.09
CA PRO A 45 -0.72 2.92 13.42
C PRO A 45 -0.53 1.88 14.54
N PHE A 46 -0.88 0.61 14.32
CA PHE A 46 -0.69 -0.45 15.30
C PHE A 46 0.77 -0.93 15.27
N VAL A 47 1.48 -0.79 16.39
CA VAL A 47 2.93 -1.00 16.48
C VAL A 47 3.24 -2.37 17.06
N VAL A 48 3.98 -3.18 16.27
CA VAL A 48 4.51 -4.46 16.72
C VAL A 48 5.44 -4.27 17.92
N GLY A 49 5.19 -5.01 19.00
CA GLY A 49 5.93 -4.87 20.27
C GLY A 49 5.38 -3.81 21.22
N ALA A 50 4.43 -2.98 20.79
CA ALA A 50 3.71 -2.04 21.66
C ALA A 50 2.30 -2.56 22.01
N GLY A 51 2.21 -3.84 22.37
CA GLY A 51 0.93 -4.52 22.66
C GLY A 51 0.28 -5.24 21.48
N TYR A 52 0.94 -5.29 20.32
CA TYR A 52 0.51 -6.09 19.17
C TYR A 52 1.62 -7.05 18.73
N ALA A 53 1.28 -8.31 18.49
CA ALA A 53 2.07 -9.18 17.62
C ALA A 53 1.93 -8.71 16.16
N GLN A 54 2.84 -9.15 15.28
CA GLN A 54 2.82 -8.68 13.89
C GLN A 54 1.50 -8.98 13.15
N GLY A 55 0.99 -10.20 13.28
CA GLY A 55 -0.29 -10.58 12.66
C GLY A 55 -1.47 -9.78 13.21
N GLU A 56 -1.47 -9.51 14.52
CA GLU A 56 -2.51 -8.72 15.18
C GLU A 56 -2.47 -7.26 14.71
N ALA A 57 -1.28 -6.66 14.61
CA ALA A 57 -1.14 -5.30 14.09
C ALA A 57 -1.65 -5.22 12.64
N ALA A 58 -1.30 -6.20 11.79
CA ALA A 58 -1.78 -6.26 10.41
C ALA A 58 -3.30 -6.42 10.35
N ALA A 59 -3.88 -7.32 11.15
CA ALA A 59 -5.33 -7.56 11.19
C ALA A 59 -6.11 -6.33 11.71
N ALA A 60 -5.61 -5.67 12.75
CA ALA A 60 -6.20 -4.46 13.31
C ALA A 60 -6.21 -3.28 12.31
N PHE A 61 -5.28 -3.28 11.35
CA PHE A 61 -5.19 -2.24 10.33
C PHE A 61 -6.44 -2.16 9.45
N LEU A 62 -7.06 -3.29 9.07
CA LEU A 62 -8.19 -3.28 8.14
C LEU A 62 -9.41 -2.48 8.63
N PRO A 63 -9.96 -2.70 9.84
CA PRO A 63 -11.08 -1.89 10.34
C PRO A 63 -10.69 -0.41 10.52
N TRP A 64 -9.45 -0.11 10.91
CA TRP A 64 -8.95 1.26 10.97
C TRP A 64 -8.91 1.89 9.57
N LEU A 65 -8.34 1.22 8.57
CA LEU A 65 -8.26 1.69 7.19
C LEU A 65 -9.64 2.01 6.62
N ARG A 66 -10.62 1.13 6.84
CA ARG A 66 -12.01 1.36 6.43
C ARG A 66 -12.61 2.60 7.08
N THR A 67 -12.28 2.85 8.34
CA THR A 67 -12.76 4.03 9.08
C THR A 67 -12.11 5.31 8.55
N GLU A 68 -10.80 5.30 8.36
CA GLU A 68 -10.06 6.43 7.81
C GLU A 68 -10.40 6.73 6.37
N TYR A 69 -10.68 5.71 5.54
CA TYR A 69 -11.14 5.93 4.18
C TYR A 69 -12.49 6.68 4.12
N ARG A 70 -13.40 6.40 5.06
CA ARG A 70 -14.70 7.10 5.13
C ARG A 70 -14.58 8.50 5.71
N ARG A 71 -13.77 8.67 6.75
CA ARG A 71 -13.66 9.93 7.52
C ARG A 71 -12.63 10.90 6.96
N GLY A 72 -11.49 10.38 6.53
CA GLY A 72 -10.26 11.12 6.29
C GLY A 72 -10.02 11.37 4.81
N ALA A 73 -9.90 12.65 4.45
CA ALA A 73 -9.63 13.03 3.07
C ALA A 73 -8.22 12.63 2.60
N VAL A 74 -7.23 12.48 3.50
CA VAL A 74 -5.85 12.11 3.13
C VAL A 74 -5.75 10.65 2.71
N ILE A 75 -6.09 9.70 3.60
CA ILE A 75 -6.03 8.26 3.30
C ILE A 75 -6.86 7.92 2.07
N ARG A 76 -8.07 8.48 1.97
CA ARG A 76 -8.93 8.30 0.79
C ARG A 76 -8.27 8.80 -0.49
N ARG A 77 -7.79 10.05 -0.51
CA ARG A 77 -7.16 10.62 -1.72
C ARG A 77 -5.91 9.87 -2.14
N THR A 78 -5.08 9.42 -1.19
CA THR A 78 -3.90 8.62 -1.49
C THR A 78 -4.29 7.28 -2.12
N LEU A 79 -5.26 6.56 -1.55
CA LEU A 79 -5.72 5.28 -2.11
C LEU A 79 -6.35 5.45 -3.50
N GLU A 80 -7.16 6.49 -3.69
CA GLU A 80 -7.75 6.83 -4.99
C GLU A 80 -6.70 7.23 -6.03
N ASP A 81 -5.61 7.89 -5.60
CA ASP A 81 -4.49 8.23 -6.47
C ASP A 81 -3.72 7.01 -6.95
N LEU A 82 -3.35 6.12 -6.02
CA LEU A 82 -2.72 4.85 -6.36
C LEU A 82 -3.62 4.01 -7.28
N ALA A 83 -4.94 4.01 -7.05
CA ALA A 83 -5.89 3.32 -7.91
C ALA A 83 -5.96 3.93 -9.32
N ARG A 84 -5.98 5.27 -9.45
CA ARG A 84 -5.91 5.96 -10.75
C ARG A 84 -4.63 5.60 -11.51
N ARG A 85 -3.49 5.57 -10.82
CA ARG A 85 -2.19 5.20 -11.40
C ARG A 85 -2.19 3.77 -11.93
N VAL A 86 -2.71 2.82 -11.15
CA VAL A 86 -2.88 1.43 -11.61
C VAL A 86 -3.82 1.35 -12.82
N ARG A 87 -4.93 2.11 -12.85
CA ARG A 87 -5.81 2.18 -14.02
C ARG A 87 -5.17 2.80 -15.26
N ALA A 88 -4.13 3.61 -15.09
CA ALA A 88 -3.35 4.17 -16.18
C ALA A 88 -2.25 3.21 -16.67
N GLY A 89 -2.17 1.99 -16.12
CA GLY A 89 -1.18 0.98 -16.48
C GLY A 89 0.08 0.98 -15.61
N GLU A 90 0.14 1.78 -14.54
CA GLU A 90 1.34 1.84 -13.70
C GLU A 90 1.53 0.57 -12.84
N HIS A 91 2.76 0.07 -12.80
CA HIS A 91 3.15 -1.07 -11.96
C HIS A 91 3.69 -0.58 -10.62
N LEU A 92 2.88 -0.70 -9.57
CA LEU A 92 3.22 -0.27 -8.22
C LEU A 92 3.78 -1.43 -7.39
N VAL A 93 4.80 -1.16 -6.59
CA VAL A 93 5.31 -2.06 -5.55
C VAL A 93 5.14 -1.36 -4.20
N LEU A 94 4.20 -1.84 -3.38
CA LEU A 94 3.99 -1.35 -2.02
C LEU A 94 5.07 -1.93 -1.11
N VAL A 95 5.99 -1.10 -0.66
CA VAL A 95 7.17 -1.53 0.10
C VAL A 95 6.96 -1.32 1.59
N CYS A 96 7.15 -2.38 2.37
CA CYS A 96 7.10 -2.35 3.83
C CYS A 96 8.25 -3.15 4.46
N TRP A 97 8.61 -2.85 5.70
CA TRP A 97 9.59 -3.63 6.45
C TRP A 97 9.07 -5.01 6.90
N CYS A 98 7.75 -5.18 6.98
CA CYS A 98 7.10 -6.36 7.57
C CYS A 98 6.97 -7.55 6.62
N ALA A 99 6.80 -7.31 5.32
CA ALA A 99 6.67 -8.38 4.31
C ALA A 99 7.90 -9.31 4.31
N PRO A 100 7.81 -10.61 3.98
CA PRO A 100 6.62 -11.35 3.57
C PRO A 100 5.79 -11.90 4.75
N ARG A 101 6.17 -11.64 5.99
CA ARG A 101 5.33 -11.95 7.16
C ARG A 101 4.05 -11.09 7.11
N PRO A 102 2.96 -11.47 7.81
CA PRO A 102 1.68 -10.75 7.76
C PRO A 102 1.85 -9.24 7.80
N CYS A 103 1.35 -8.55 6.77
CA CYS A 103 1.66 -7.14 6.54
C CYS A 103 0.41 -6.34 6.19
N HIS A 104 0.32 -5.12 6.71
CA HIS A 104 -0.80 -4.21 6.40
C HIS A 104 -0.85 -3.80 4.92
N ALA A 105 0.27 -3.91 4.20
CA ALA A 105 0.35 -3.67 2.76
C ALA A 105 -0.59 -4.59 1.95
N GLU A 106 -0.94 -5.77 2.48
CA GLU A 106 -1.92 -6.68 1.87
C GLU A 106 -3.29 -6.02 1.78
N HIS A 107 -3.76 -5.37 2.85
CA HIS A 107 -5.02 -4.65 2.86
C HIS A 107 -4.99 -3.42 1.95
N LEU A 108 -3.86 -2.70 1.89
CA LEU A 108 -3.69 -1.57 0.96
C LEU A 108 -3.73 -2.04 -0.49
N ARG A 109 -3.03 -3.13 -0.82
CA ARG A 109 -3.05 -3.75 -2.15
C ARG A 109 -4.47 -4.11 -2.57
N SER A 110 -5.22 -4.80 -1.71
CA SER A 110 -6.61 -5.15 -1.97
C SER A 110 -7.49 -3.92 -2.18
N ALA A 111 -7.32 -2.85 -1.37
CA ALA A 111 -8.07 -1.62 -1.51
C ALA A 111 -7.77 -0.91 -2.84
N VAL A 112 -6.49 -0.76 -3.20
CA VAL A 112 -6.07 -0.12 -4.47
C VAL A 112 -6.62 -0.89 -5.67
N LEU A 113 -6.48 -2.22 -5.69
CA LEU A 113 -6.99 -3.06 -6.78
C LEU A 113 -8.52 -3.00 -6.88
N GLY A 114 -9.23 -3.03 -5.75
CA GLY A 114 -10.68 -2.91 -5.71
C GLY A 114 -11.18 -1.57 -6.25
N LEU A 115 -10.53 -0.47 -5.84
CA LEU A 115 -10.82 0.87 -6.35
C LEU A 115 -10.46 1.01 -7.84
N ALA A 116 -9.39 0.36 -8.29
CA ALA A 116 -8.98 0.37 -9.69
C ALA A 116 -9.99 -0.37 -10.59
N ALA A 117 -10.64 -1.42 -10.08
CA ALA A 117 -11.61 -2.22 -10.82
C ALA A 117 -13.02 -1.57 -10.91
N GLN A 118 -13.36 -0.68 -9.99
CA GLN A 118 -14.63 0.06 -10.01
C GLN A 118 -14.55 1.23 -11.02
N ASP A 119 -14.72 0.94 -12.31
CA ASP A 119 -15.42 1.80 -13.29
C ASP A 119 -16.10 0.88 -14.31
#